data_AF-A0A7C5PAZ5-F1
#
_entry.id   AF-A0A7C5PAZ5-F1
#
_cell.length_a   1.000
_cell.length_b   1.000
_cell.length_c   1.000
_cell.angle_alpha   90.00
_cell.angle_beta   90.00
_cell.angle_gamma   90.00
#
_symmetry.space_group_name_H-M   'P 1'
#
loop_
_entity.id
_entity.type
_entity.pdbx_description
1 polymer ?
#
loop_
_entity_poly.entity_id
_entity_poly.type
_entity_poly.pdbx_seq_one_letter_code
_entity_poly.pdbx_strand_id
1 'polypeptide(L)'
;TYCAIFASILGFFSAGLYGVTPTYLSERFSTHIRSTAVGISFNFGFIFGNWGTAILLVFTKISSSNFPNMWSAFIIFGEALVMLSALLSKETKDVELR
;
A
#
# COMPACT_ATOMS: atom_id res chain seq x y z
N THR A 1 13.99 11.53 20.03
CA THR A 1 13.86 10.10 20.35
C THR A 1 12.47 9.54 20.02
N TYR A 2 11.37 10.12 20.52
CA TYR A 2 10.01 9.64 20.23
C TYR A 2 9.66 9.61 18.73
N CYS A 3 10.02 10.65 17.96
CA CYS A 3 9.77 10.68 16.52
C CYS A 3 10.50 9.55 15.77
N ALA A 4 11.71 9.19 16.21
CA ALA A 4 12.49 8.13 15.58
C ALA A 4 11.85 6.76 15.87
N ILE A 5 11.44 6.50 17.12
CA ILE A 5 10.75 5.26 17.48
C ILE A 5 9.45 5.11 16.67
N PHE A 6 8.65 6.17 16.60
CA PHE A 6 7.41 6.17 15.84
C PHE A 6 7.66 5.94 14.34
N ALA A 7 8.65 6.63 13.76
CA ALA A 7 9.03 6.44 12.36
C ALA A 7 9.55 5.02 12.09
N SER A 8 10.28 4.40 13.02
CA SER A 8 10.74 3.02 12.90
C SER A 8 9.57 2.04 12.94
N ILE A 9 8.60 2.24 13.83
CA ILE A 9 7.39 1.42 13.88
C ILE A 9 6.61 1.55 12.56
N LEU A 10 6.37 2.77 12.11
CA LEU A 10 5.69 3.03 10.85
C LEU A 10 6.44 2.40 9.66
N GLY A 11 7.77 2.54 9.62
CA GLY A 11 8.64 1.96 8.61
C GLY A 11 8.63 0.44 8.60
N PHE A 12 8.56 -0.20 9.77
CA PHE A 12 8.46 -1.65 9.90
C PHE A 12 7.15 -2.17 9.28
N PHE A 13 6.02 -1.57 9.63
CA PHE A 13 4.72 -1.97 9.08
C PHE A 13 4.59 -1.66 7.59
N SER A 14 5.10 -0.51 7.14
CA SER A 14 5.06 -0.16 5.72
C SER A 14 5.96 -1.06 4.88
N ALA A 15 7.15 -1.44 5.38
CA ALA A 15 8.04 -2.37 4.70
C ALA A 15 7.42 -3.78 4.56
N GLY A 16 6.65 -4.24 5.56
CA GLY A 16 5.95 -5.53 5.50
C GLY A 16 5.00 -5.65 4.31
N LEU A 17 4.34 -4.55 3.91
CA LEU A 17 3.43 -4.53 2.76
C LEU A 17 4.13 -4.90 1.45
N TYR A 18 5.43 -4.59 1.31
CA TYR A 18 6.22 -4.92 0.13
C TYR A 18 6.47 -6.41 -0.02
N GLY A 19 6.39 -7.21 1.05
CA GLY A 19 6.53 -8.67 0.99
C GLY A 19 5.21 -9.38 0.72
N VAL A 20 4.14 -8.94 1.41
CA VAL A 20 2.83 -9.60 1.34
C VAL A 20 2.16 -9.38 -0.02
N THR A 21 2.23 -8.17 -0.58
CA THR A 21 1.54 -7.82 -1.83
C THR A 21 2.03 -8.65 -3.03
N PRO A 22 3.33 -8.74 -3.36
CA PRO A 22 3.78 -9.55 -4.49
C PRO A 22 3.58 -11.05 -4.28
N THR A 23 3.63 -11.53 -3.03
CA THR A 23 3.30 -12.92 -2.69
C THR A 23 1.82 -13.20 -3.02
N TYR A 24 0.91 -12.35 -2.54
CA TYR A 24 -0.51 -12.43 -2.84
C TYR A 24 -0.79 -12.38 -4.35
N LEU A 25 -0.17 -11.46 -5.08
CA LEU A 25 -0.34 -11.37 -6.54
C LEU A 25 0.19 -12.62 -7.25
N SER A 26 1.27 -13.22 -6.75
CA SER A 26 1.87 -14.43 -7.33
C SER A 26 0.92 -15.63 -7.29
N GLU A 27 0.04 -15.69 -6.30
CA GLU A 27 -0.98 -16.74 -6.17
C GLU A 27 -2.17 -16.52 -7.12
N ARG A 28 -2.35 -15.30 -7.64
CA ARG A 28 -3.47 -14.96 -8.55
C ARG A 28 -3.16 -15.15 -10.02
N PHE A 29 -1.88 -15.11 -10.39
CA PHE A 29 -1.46 -15.17 -11.79
C PHE A 29 -0.94 -16.56 -12.16
N SER A 30 -1.32 -16.99 -13.36
CA SER A 30 -0.87 -18.26 -13.93
C SER A 30 0.64 -18.34 -14.05
N THR A 31 1.19 -19.53 -13.85
CA THR A 31 2.63 -19.76 -13.74
C THR A 31 3.44 -19.19 -14.92
N HIS A 32 2.89 -19.22 -16.14
CA HIS A 32 3.56 -18.76 -17.37
C HIS A 32 3.71 -17.24 -17.51
N ILE A 33 2.90 -16.43 -16.81
CA ILE A 33 3.00 -14.94 -16.84
C ILE A 33 3.22 -14.33 -15.46
N ARG A 34 3.29 -15.15 -14.41
CA ARG A 34 3.30 -14.73 -13.01
C ARG A 34 4.27 -13.59 -12.72
N SER A 35 5.54 -13.74 -13.09
CA SER A 35 6.57 -12.72 -12.84
C SER A 35 6.22 -11.37 -13.48
N THR A 36 5.78 -11.37 -14.74
CA THR A 36 5.44 -10.15 -15.48
C THR A 36 4.16 -9.52 -14.93
N ALA A 37 3.13 -10.32 -14.67
CA ALA A 37 1.85 -9.85 -14.18
C ALA A 37 1.95 -9.26 -12.76
N VAL A 38 2.67 -9.93 -11.85
CA VAL A 38 2.97 -9.39 -10.51
C VAL A 38 3.72 -8.07 -10.63
N GLY A 39 4.77 -8.02 -11.47
CA GLY A 39 5.55 -6.81 -11.69
C GLY A 39 4.70 -5.64 -12.19
N ILE A 40 3.87 -5.87 -13.22
CA ILE A 40 2.98 -4.84 -13.77
C ILE A 40 1.96 -4.38 -12.73
N SER A 41 1.23 -5.30 -12.10
CA SER A 41 0.18 -4.95 -11.12
C SER A 41 0.74 -4.19 -9.92
N PHE A 42 1.88 -4.63 -9.39
CA PHE A 42 2.53 -3.97 -8.26
C PHE A 42 2.99 -2.55 -8.64
N ASN A 43 3.71 -2.40 -9.75
CA ASN A 43 4.20 -1.08 -10.18
C ASN A 43 3.07 -0.14 -10.59
N PHE A 44 1.99 -0.66 -11.20
CA PHE A 44 0.82 0.14 -11.53
C PHE A 44 0.17 0.73 -10.27
N GLY A 45 -0.03 -0.09 -9.23
CA GLY A 45 -0.50 0.40 -7.93
C GLY A 45 0.44 1.46 -7.33
N PHE A 46 1.75 1.25 -7.42
CA PHE A 46 2.76 2.20 -6.96
C PHE A 46 2.70 3.55 -7.68
N ILE A 47 2.47 3.54 -8.99
CA ILE A 47 2.34 4.78 -9.77
C ILE A 47 1.24 5.63 -9.16
N PHE A 48 0.04 5.10 -8.93
CA PHE A 48 -1.06 5.88 -8.35
C PHE A 48 -0.86 6.19 -6.87
N GLY A 49 -0.36 5.25 -6.08
CA GLY A 49 -0.12 5.45 -4.65
C GLY A 49 0.85 6.60 -4.36
N ASN A 50 1.89 6.75 -5.20
CA ASN A 50 2.86 7.83 -5.05
C ASN A 50 2.30 9.24 -5.31
N TRP A 51 1.12 9.37 -5.92
CA TRP A 51 0.46 10.67 -6.05
C TRP A 51 -0.16 11.18 -4.75
N GLY A 52 -0.28 10.35 -3.71
CA GLY A 52 -0.93 10.74 -2.45
C GLY A 52 -0.39 12.05 -1.86
N THR A 53 0.93 12.19 -1.78
CA THR A 53 1.57 13.42 -1.30
C THR A 53 1.31 14.62 -2.22
N ALA A 54 1.41 14.43 -3.53
CA ALA A 54 1.17 15.51 -4.50
C ALA A 54 -0.28 16.00 -4.44
N ILE A 55 -1.24 15.08 -4.37
CA ILE A 55 -2.67 15.38 -4.24
C ILE A 55 -2.93 16.09 -2.90
N LEU A 56 -2.38 15.61 -1.80
CA LEU A 56 -2.52 16.27 -0.50
C LEU A 56 -2.03 17.73 -0.55
N LEU A 57 -0.93 17.99 -1.24
CA LEU A 57 -0.35 19.34 -1.37
C LEU A 57 -1.18 20.29 -2.25
N VAL A 58 -2.17 19.79 -2.99
CA VAL A 58 -3.19 20.65 -3.63
C VAL A 58 -4.12 21.26 -2.58
N PHE A 59 -4.39 20.54 -1.49
CA PHE A 59 -5.34 20.96 -0.45
C PHE A 59 -4.68 21.63 0.76
N THR A 60 -3.39 21.38 1.00
CA THR A 60 -2.66 21.93 2.14
C THR A 60 -1.21 22.23 1.81
N LYS A 61 -0.53 22.95 2.70
CA LYS A 61 0.89 23.26 2.58
C LYS A 61 1.63 22.65 3.75
N ILE A 62 2.88 22.23 3.54
CA ILE A 62 3.72 21.62 4.60
C ILE A 62 3.86 22.57 5.82
N SER A 63 3.88 23.88 5.59
CA SER A 63 3.97 24.89 6.66
C SER A 63 2.65 25.15 7.41
N SER A 64 1.54 24.57 6.97
CA SER A 64 0.24 24.74 7.62
C SER A 64 0.16 23.95 8.92
N SER A 65 -0.41 24.54 9.97
CA SER A 65 -0.71 23.84 11.22
C SER A 65 -1.65 22.65 11.03
N ASN A 66 -2.49 22.67 9.98
CA ASN A 66 -3.42 21.60 9.65
C ASN A 66 -2.78 20.45 8.86
N PHE A 67 -1.53 20.58 8.42
CA PHE A 67 -0.85 19.59 7.60
C PHE A 67 -0.82 18.19 8.24
N PRO A 68 -0.42 18.01 9.52
CA PRO A 68 -0.38 16.69 10.13
C PRO A 68 -1.74 16.01 10.18
N ASN A 69 -2.81 16.79 10.44
CA ASN A 69 -4.17 16.27 10.49
C ASN A 69 -4.62 15.78 9.11
N MET A 70 -4.41 16.58 8.06
CA MET A 70 -4.78 16.17 6.70
C MET A 70 -3.91 15.00 6.20
N TRP A 71 -2.62 15.00 6.51
CA TRP A 71 -1.72 13.89 6.22
C TRP A 71 -2.21 12.58 6.86
N SER A 72 -2.60 12.64 8.13
CA SER A 72 -3.13 11.49 8.86
C SER A 72 -4.44 10.97 8.23
N ALA A 73 -5.33 11.87 7.82
CA ALA A 73 -6.58 11.50 7.16
C ALA A 73 -6.33 10.80 5.80
N PHE A 74 -5.35 11.26 5.03
CA PHE A 74 -4.96 10.64 3.76
C PHE A 74 -4.37 9.25 3.96
N ILE A 75 -3.52 9.06 4.98
CA ILE A 75 -3.00 7.74 5.34
C ILE A 75 -4.15 6.80 5.72
N ILE A 76 -5.04 7.23 6.63
CA ILE A 76 -6.18 6.42 7.08
C ILE A 76 -7.07 6.03 5.89
N PHE A 77 -7.32 6.95 4.96
CA PHE A 77 -8.08 6.67 3.76
C PHE A 77 -7.39 5.62 2.87
N GLY A 78 -6.08 5.75 2.63
CA GLY A 78 -5.30 4.77 1.87
C GLY A 78 -5.32 3.38 2.51
N GLU A 79 -5.10 3.30 3.82
CA GLU A 79 -5.15 2.04 4.58
C GLU A 79 -6.55 1.42 4.56
N ALA A 80 -7.62 2.22 4.61
CA ALA A 80 -8.99 1.73 4.46
C ALA A 80 -9.24 1.09 3.09
N LEU A 81 -8.68 1.64 2.01
CA LEU A 81 -8.74 1.03 0.68
C LEU A 81 -7.96 -0.29 0.63
N VAL A 82 -6.78 -0.36 1.26
CA VAL A 82 -6.00 -1.59 1.36
C VAL A 82 -6.78 -2.65 2.14
N MET A 83 -7.34 -2.31 3.31
CA MET A 83 -8.18 -3.23 4.09
C MET A 83 -9.41 -3.69 3.32
N LEU A 84 -10.10 -2.79 2.62
CA LEU A 84 -11.24 -3.16 1.78
C LEU A 84 -10.81 -4.14 0.68
N SER A 85 -9.66 -3.92 0.05
CA SER A 85 -9.14 -4.83 -0.97
C SER A 85 -8.82 -6.23 -0.40
N ALA A 86 -8.30 -6.29 0.82
CA ALA A 86 -8.04 -7.54 1.52
C ALA A 86 -9.34 -8.27 1.89
N LEU A 87 -10.37 -7.55 2.34
CA LEU A 87 -11.68 -8.12 2.67
C LEU A 87 -12.43 -8.66 1.44
N LEU A 88 -12.28 -8.01 0.29
CA LEU A 88 -12.86 -8.46 -0.97
C LEU A 88 -12.05 -9.57 -1.65
N SER A 89 -10.82 -9.79 -1.19
CA SER A 89 -9.95 -10.84 -1.70
C SER A 89 -10.42 -12.21 -1.24
N LYS A 90 -10.54 -13.15 -2.19
CA LYS A 90 -10.82 -14.56 -1.86
C LYS A 90 -9.58 -15.24 -1.29
N GLU A 91 -9.71 -15.94 -0.18
CA GLU A 91 -8.60 -16.73 0.34
C GLU A 91 -8.15 -17.80 -0.67
N THR A 92 -6.84 -17.99 -0.78
CA THR A 92 -6.15 -18.92 -1.70
C THR A 92 -5.62 -20.15 -0.97
N LYS A 93 -5.76 -20.18 0.35
CA LYS A 93 -5.39 -21.32 1.18
C LYS A 93 -6.14 -22.55 0.70
N ASP A 94 -5.41 -23.65 0.53
CA ASP A 94 -5.91 -24.96 0.08
C ASP A 94 -6.47 -24.98 -1.36
N VAL A 95 -6.19 -23.96 -2.17
CA VAL A 95 -6.54 -23.92 -3.60
C VAL A 95 -5.34 -24.32 -4.45
N GLU A 96 -5.55 -25.20 -5.44
CA GLU A 96 -4.52 -25.54 -6.42
C GLU A 96 -4.23 -24.32 -7.31
N LEU A 97 -3.02 -23.79 -7.19
CA LEU A 97 -2.56 -22.64 -7.96
C LEU A 97 -2.17 -23.09 -9.38
N ARG A 98 -2.61 -22.33 -10.40
CA ARG A 98 -2.33 -22.61 -11.82
C ARG A 98 -1.11 -21.85 -12.34
#